data_AF-A0A9J6EQN0-F1
#
_entry.id   AF-A0A9J6EQN0-F1
#
_cell.length_a   1.000
_cell.length_b   1.000
_cell.length_c   1.000
_cell.angle_alpha   90.00
_cell.angle_beta   90.00
_cell.angle_gamma   90.00
#
_symmetry.space_group_name_H-M   'P 1'
#
loop_
_entity.id
_entity.type
_entity.pdbx_description
1 polymer ?
#
loop_
_entity_poly.entity_id
_entity_poly.type
_entity_poly.pdbx_seq_one_letter_code
_entity_poly.pdbx_strand_id
1 'polypeptide(L)'
;MPYIASRSLLSKLYVLEGVTRSAAVPCLPVLQRRAANGKVDSKYDDEDDKPYQYTTSNAAKWKAAQSFRAPENDAPPAQRWSVVASIAAFLIYFCILREENDLDQHLARPITETIPELKAFGTPPPLPKEWVPPAWRD
;
A
#
# COMPACT_ATOMS: atom_id res chain seq x y z
N MET A 1 -23.09 -28.15 20.51
CA MET A 1 -23.13 -27.97 19.04
C MET A 1 -22.10 -26.91 18.66
N PRO A 2 -21.02 -27.24 17.93
CA PRO A 2 -20.10 -26.24 17.39
C PRO A 2 -20.46 -25.84 15.95
N TYR A 3 -20.49 -24.53 15.71
CA TYR A 3 -20.84 -23.90 14.42
C TYR A 3 -19.78 -24.17 13.35
N ILE A 4 -20.23 -24.67 12.20
CA ILE A 4 -19.45 -24.82 10.97
C ILE A 4 -19.34 -23.44 10.31
N ALA A 5 -18.17 -22.81 10.39
CA ALA A 5 -17.89 -21.54 9.72
C ALA A 5 -17.69 -21.75 8.22
N SER A 6 -18.44 -21.00 7.41
CA SER A 6 -18.50 -21.10 5.95
C SER A 6 -17.17 -20.75 5.28
N ARG A 7 -16.68 -21.66 4.43
CA ARG A 7 -15.40 -21.60 3.69
C ARG A 7 -15.26 -20.39 2.75
N SER A 8 -16.34 -19.67 2.47
CA SER A 8 -16.37 -18.50 1.57
C SER A 8 -15.70 -17.25 2.13
N LEU A 9 -15.51 -17.14 3.45
CA LEU A 9 -14.92 -15.93 4.06
C LEU A 9 -13.40 -15.96 4.10
N LEU A 10 -12.79 -17.14 3.95
CA LEU A 10 -11.34 -17.31 3.98
C LEU A 10 -10.65 -16.87 2.69
N SER A 11 -11.33 -16.90 1.53
CA SER A 11 -10.74 -16.49 0.25
C SER A 11 -10.58 -14.97 0.11
N LYS A 12 -11.45 -14.18 0.75
CA LYS A 12 -11.36 -12.71 0.74
C LYS A 12 -10.23 -12.15 1.62
N LEU A 13 -9.70 -12.94 2.54
CA LEU A 13 -8.56 -12.56 3.38
C LEU A 13 -7.21 -12.76 2.67
N TYR A 14 -7.12 -13.61 1.64
CA TYR A 14 -5.85 -13.89 0.97
C TYR A 14 -5.40 -12.82 -0.04
N VAL A 15 -6.33 -12.05 -0.60
CA VAL A 15 -6.00 -11.05 -1.64
C VAL A 15 -5.38 -9.77 -1.06
N LEU A 16 -5.64 -9.47 0.22
CA LEU A 16 -5.13 -8.27 0.91
C LEU A 16 -3.70 -8.41 1.46
N GLU A 17 -3.14 -9.62 1.54
CA GLU A 17 -1.75 -9.84 1.99
C GLU A 17 -0.70 -9.70 0.88
N GLY A 18 -1.10 -9.49 -0.38
CA GLY A 18 -0.18 -9.45 -1.53
C GLY A 18 0.57 -8.13 -1.75
N VAL A 19 0.07 -7.00 -1.22
CA VAL A 19 0.58 -5.66 -1.59
C VAL A 19 1.70 -5.15 -0.67
N THR A 20 1.94 -5.76 0.50
CA THR A 20 2.86 -5.20 1.51
C THR A 20 4.25 -5.86 1.56
N ARG A 21 4.58 -6.81 0.67
CA ARG A 21 5.83 -7.58 0.76
C ARG A 21 7.02 -7.09 -0.08
N SER A 22 6.89 -6.04 -0.89
CA SER A 22 7.98 -5.61 -1.78
C SER A 22 8.71 -4.36 -1.28
N ALA A 23 9.50 -4.50 -0.22
CA ALA A 23 10.58 -3.57 0.13
C ALA A 23 11.61 -4.21 1.09
N ALA A 24 12.14 -5.37 0.72
CA ALA A 24 13.29 -5.97 1.42
C ALA A 24 14.56 -5.72 0.59
N VAL A 25 15.19 -4.57 0.78
CA VAL A 25 16.60 -4.37 0.41
C VAL A 25 17.43 -4.67 1.65
N PRO A 26 18.28 -5.71 1.68
CA PRO A 26 19.15 -5.97 2.81
C PRO A 26 20.36 -5.03 2.75
N CYS A 27 20.34 -3.96 3.55
CA CYS A 27 21.55 -3.21 3.87
C CYS A 27 22.33 -3.97 4.96
N LEU A 28 23.42 -4.63 4.56
CA LEU A 28 24.37 -5.25 5.49
C LEU A 28 25.11 -4.15 6.27
N PRO A 29 25.13 -4.18 7.62
CA PRO A 29 25.97 -3.27 8.38
C PRO A 29 27.42 -3.79 8.38
N VAL A 30 28.28 -3.18 7.57
CA VAL A 30 29.74 -3.28 7.73
C VAL A 30 30.11 -2.49 9.00
N LEU A 31 30.11 -3.17 10.15
CA LEU A 31 30.70 -2.64 11.38
C LEU A 31 32.21 -2.89 11.35
N GLN A 32 32.93 -1.89 10.84
CA GLN A 32 34.40 -1.85 10.88
C GLN A 32 34.84 -1.40 12.28
N ARG A 33 35.23 -2.36 13.13
CA ARG A 33 35.75 -2.09 14.48
C ARG A 33 37.16 -1.48 14.37
N ARG A 34 37.31 -0.17 14.60
CA ARG A 34 38.63 0.43 14.85
C ARG A 34 39.09 0.05 16.25
N ALA A 35 40.11 -0.82 16.33
CA ALA A 35 40.83 -1.06 17.57
C ALA A 35 41.71 0.16 17.88
N ALA A 36 41.44 0.86 18.98
CA ALA A 36 42.32 1.87 19.53
C ALA A 36 43.30 1.18 20.49
N ASN A 37 44.59 1.24 20.20
CA ASN A 37 45.67 0.80 21.09
C ASN A 37 45.76 1.77 22.28
N GLY A 38 45.28 1.34 23.45
CA GLY A 38 45.58 1.97 24.75
C GLY A 38 46.59 1.13 25.51
N LYS A 39 47.70 1.75 25.94
CA LYS A 39 48.72 1.14 26.82
C LYS A 39 48.06 0.64 28.12
N VAL A 40 48.37 -0.60 28.50
CA VAL A 40 47.93 -1.22 29.75
C VAL A 40 48.97 -0.95 30.83
N ASP A 41 48.60 -0.17 31.84
CA ASP A 41 49.37 0.00 33.07
C ASP A 41 48.85 -1.04 34.09
N SER A 42 49.75 -1.90 34.56
CA SER A 42 49.45 -3.08 35.37
C SER A 42 49.24 -2.72 36.85
N LYS A 43 48.08 -2.15 37.19
CA LYS A 43 47.74 -1.85 38.60
C LYS A 43 46.24 -1.94 38.93
N TYR A 44 45.53 -2.95 38.46
CA TYR A 44 44.14 -3.21 38.92
C TYR A 44 43.84 -4.71 38.79
N ASP A 45 44.05 -5.50 39.84
CA ASP A 45 43.73 -6.95 39.87
C ASP A 45 42.47 -7.24 40.71
N ASP A 46 41.78 -6.21 41.22
CA ASP A 46 40.56 -6.34 42.05
C ASP A 46 39.32 -5.63 41.44
N GLU A 47 39.47 -4.90 40.33
CA GLU A 47 38.34 -4.28 39.62
C GLU A 47 37.82 -5.13 38.44
N ASP A 48 38.60 -6.11 37.98
CA ASP A 48 38.28 -6.97 36.84
C ASP A 48 37.28 -8.09 37.17
N ASP A 49 37.08 -8.41 38.46
CA ASP A 49 36.07 -9.39 38.92
C ASP A 49 34.65 -8.79 39.00
N LYS A 50 34.49 -7.50 38.72
CA LYS A 50 33.17 -6.84 38.73
C LYS A 50 32.58 -6.82 37.33
N PRO A 51 31.26 -7.12 37.18
CA PRO A 51 30.62 -7.06 35.88
C PRO A 51 30.71 -5.65 35.30
N TYR A 52 31.19 -5.57 34.06
CA TYR A 52 31.32 -4.30 33.33
C TYR A 52 29.95 -3.61 33.18
N GLN A 53 29.87 -2.36 33.60
CA GLN A 53 28.66 -1.56 33.47
C GLN A 53 28.40 -1.22 31.99
N TYR A 54 27.29 -1.71 31.45
CA TYR A 54 26.86 -1.36 30.08
C TYR A 54 26.39 0.10 29.99
N THR A 55 26.24 0.59 28.76
CA THR A 55 25.82 1.97 28.48
C THR A 55 24.46 2.27 29.12
N THR A 56 24.39 3.33 29.93
CA THR A 56 23.17 3.76 30.64
C THR A 56 22.33 4.76 29.85
N SER A 57 22.54 4.84 28.52
CA SER A 57 21.86 5.81 27.69
C SER A 57 20.38 5.49 27.53
N ASN A 58 19.56 6.50 27.23
CA ASN A 58 18.13 6.31 26.95
C ASN A 58 17.90 5.34 25.77
N ALA A 59 18.84 5.24 24.84
CA ALA A 59 18.79 4.28 23.74
C ALA A 59 18.94 2.82 24.22
N ALA A 60 19.70 2.56 25.29
CA ALA A 60 19.83 1.22 25.86
C ALA A 60 18.51 0.71 26.48
N LYS A 61 17.60 1.62 26.87
CA LYS A 61 16.27 1.28 27.37
C LYS A 61 15.29 0.91 26.24
N TRP A 62 15.62 1.21 24.98
CA TRP A 62 14.76 0.94 23.83
C TRP A 62 14.71 -0.57 23.55
N LYS A 63 13.56 -1.19 23.79
CA LYS A 63 13.36 -2.61 23.52
C LYS A 63 13.17 -2.82 22.02
N ALA A 64 13.78 -3.86 21.45
CA ALA A 64 13.58 -4.26 20.06
C ALA A 64 12.09 -4.39 19.68
N ALA A 65 11.25 -4.81 20.64
CA ALA A 65 9.80 -4.86 20.48
C ALA A 65 9.15 -3.52 20.08
N GLN A 66 9.74 -2.38 20.44
CA GLN A 66 9.24 -1.03 20.12
C GLN A 66 9.57 -0.61 18.67
N SER A 67 10.57 -1.23 18.03
CA SER A 67 10.90 -0.99 16.61
C SER A 67 10.27 -2.00 15.68
N PHE A 68 10.19 -3.27 16.11
CA PHE A 68 9.73 -4.37 15.27
C PHE A 68 8.22 -4.63 15.36
N ARG A 69 7.54 -4.15 16.41
CA ARG A 69 6.06 -4.18 16.43
C ARG A 69 5.52 -2.93 15.77
N ALA A 70 4.42 -3.10 15.04
CA ALA A 70 3.60 -1.98 14.62
C ALA A 70 3.23 -1.17 15.88
N PRO A 71 3.29 0.18 15.82
CA PRO A 71 2.90 1.01 16.95
C PRO A 71 1.51 0.60 17.42
N GLU A 72 1.29 0.55 18.73
CA GLU A 72 -0.06 0.41 19.26
C GLU A 72 -0.93 1.49 18.62
N ASN A 73 -2.09 1.05 18.13
CA ASN A 73 -2.94 1.84 17.26
C ASN A 73 -3.62 2.94 18.11
N ASP A 74 -2.91 4.02 18.38
CA ASP A 74 -3.37 5.22 19.11
C ASP A 74 -4.30 6.10 18.24
N ALA A 75 -5.05 5.45 17.35
CA ALA A 75 -6.00 6.08 16.47
C ALA A 75 -7.39 6.04 17.14
N PRO A 76 -8.07 7.19 17.32
CA PRO A 76 -9.42 7.19 17.85
C PRO A 76 -10.35 6.39 16.92
N PRO A 77 -11.28 5.60 17.46
CA PRO A 77 -12.14 4.71 16.65
C PRO A 77 -12.99 5.46 15.63
N ALA A 78 -13.27 6.75 15.87
CA ALA A 78 -14.02 7.62 14.98
C ALA A 78 -13.24 8.09 13.75
N GLN A 79 -11.90 7.96 13.71
CA GLN A 79 -11.07 8.47 12.60
C GLN A 79 -11.50 7.87 11.25
N ARG A 80 -11.77 6.56 11.22
CA ARG A 80 -12.19 5.87 9.99
C ARG A 80 -13.56 6.34 9.52
N TRP A 81 -14.49 6.51 10.45
CA TRP A 81 -15.86 6.96 10.16
C TRP A 81 -15.90 8.41 9.69
N SER A 82 -15.07 9.28 10.26
CA SER A 82 -14.97 10.69 9.84
C SER A 82 -14.52 10.82 8.38
N VAL A 83 -13.50 10.05 7.98
CA VAL A 83 -12.99 10.05 6.59
C VAL A 83 -14.02 9.46 5.63
N VAL A 84 -14.68 8.36 6.00
CA VAL A 84 -15.74 7.78 5.17
C VAL A 84 -16.92 8.73 5.03
N ALA A 85 -17.31 9.43 6.10
CA ALA A 85 -18.41 10.37 6.09
C ALA A 85 -18.14 11.58 5.18
N SER A 86 -16.92 12.14 5.20
CA SER A 86 -16.57 13.27 4.34
C SER A 86 -16.54 12.87 2.86
N ILE A 87 -15.95 11.73 2.53
CA ILE A 87 -15.94 11.20 1.15
C ILE A 87 -17.37 10.90 0.70
N ALA A 88 -18.19 10.26 1.53
CA ALA A 88 -19.58 9.95 1.22
C ALA A 88 -20.40 11.22 0.97
N ALA A 89 -20.22 12.27 1.77
CA ALA A 89 -20.89 13.55 1.57
C ALA A 89 -20.52 14.18 0.22
N PHE A 90 -19.23 14.14 -0.16
CA PHE A 90 -18.81 14.61 -1.49
C PHE A 90 -19.40 13.76 -2.61
N LEU A 91 -19.40 12.44 -2.50
CA LEU A 91 -19.97 11.56 -3.52
C LEU A 91 -21.47 11.76 -3.68
N ILE A 92 -22.21 11.91 -2.58
CA ILE A 92 -23.65 12.19 -2.63
C ILE A 92 -23.91 13.53 -3.34
N TYR A 93 -23.10 14.55 -3.04
CA TYR A 93 -23.19 15.84 -3.73
C TYR A 93 -22.89 15.70 -5.23
N PHE A 94 -21.80 15.04 -5.62
CA PHE A 94 -21.39 14.94 -7.03
C PHE A 94 -22.24 13.98 -7.86
N CYS A 95 -22.73 12.88 -7.29
CA CYS A 95 -23.41 11.83 -8.04
C CYS A 95 -24.93 11.94 -8.02
N ILE A 96 -25.53 12.61 -7.02
CA ILE A 96 -26.99 12.62 -6.82
C ILE A 96 -27.55 14.04 -6.75
N LEU A 97 -26.94 14.90 -5.92
CA LEU A 97 -27.54 16.19 -5.57
C LEU A 97 -27.22 17.32 -6.57
N ARG A 98 -26.11 17.19 -7.31
CA ARG A 98 -25.81 18.03 -8.46
C ARG A 98 -26.77 17.63 -9.59
N GLU A 99 -27.54 18.59 -10.12
CA GLU A 99 -28.31 18.40 -11.35
C GLU A 99 -27.41 17.75 -12.41
N GLU A 100 -27.99 16.87 -13.26
CA GLU A 100 -27.28 16.28 -14.41
C GLU A 100 -26.46 17.38 -15.09
N ASN A 101 -25.14 17.23 -15.04
CA ASN A 101 -24.28 18.22 -15.65
C ASN A 101 -24.51 18.13 -17.16
N ASP A 102 -24.61 19.24 -17.88
CA ASP A 102 -24.77 19.22 -19.36
C ASP A 102 -23.69 18.34 -20.04
N LEU A 103 -22.52 18.22 -19.40
CA LEU A 103 -21.45 17.30 -19.79
C LEU A 103 -21.85 15.82 -19.76
N ASP A 104 -22.63 15.37 -18.78
CA ASP A 104 -23.09 13.98 -18.69
C ASP A 104 -24.08 13.66 -19.81
N GLN A 105 -24.98 14.60 -20.14
CA GLN A 105 -25.84 14.47 -21.32
C GLN A 105 -25.05 14.47 -22.63
N HIS A 106 -23.96 15.23 -22.71
CA HIS A 106 -23.07 15.22 -23.87
C HIS A 106 -22.24 13.93 -23.97
N LEU A 107 -21.88 13.29 -22.85
CA LEU A 107 -21.21 11.98 -22.83
C LEU A 107 -22.13 10.83 -23.27
N ALA A 108 -23.44 10.94 -23.01
CA ALA A 108 -24.41 9.95 -23.44
C ALA A 108 -24.67 9.96 -24.97
N ARG A 109 -24.30 11.04 -25.66
CA ARG A 109 -24.46 11.14 -27.12
C ARG A 109 -23.41 10.26 -27.83
N PRO A 110 -23.79 9.59 -28.93
CA PRO A 110 -22.82 8.84 -29.72
C PRO A 110 -21.71 9.78 -30.23
N ILE A 111 -20.47 9.32 -30.18
CA ILE A 111 -19.27 10.09 -30.56
C ILE A 111 -19.39 10.68 -31.98
N THR A 112 -20.12 9.99 -32.86
CA THR A 112 -20.41 10.39 -34.23
C THR A 112 -21.24 11.67 -34.34
N GLU A 113 -22.06 11.98 -33.34
CA GLU A 113 -22.83 13.22 -33.25
C GLU A 113 -22.03 14.35 -32.59
N THR A 114 -21.16 14.02 -31.64
CA THR A 114 -20.32 14.99 -30.91
C THR A 114 -19.19 15.54 -31.78
N ILE A 115 -18.61 14.71 -32.65
CA ILE A 115 -17.53 15.09 -33.55
C ILE A 115 -18.01 14.93 -34.99
N PRO A 116 -18.45 16.01 -35.66
CA PRO A 116 -19.05 15.92 -37.00
C PRO A 116 -18.06 15.42 -38.06
N GLU A 117 -16.75 15.59 -37.82
CA GLU A 117 -15.70 15.09 -38.70
C GLU A 117 -15.67 13.56 -38.76
N LEU A 118 -15.97 12.88 -37.64
CA LEU A 118 -16.04 11.40 -37.58
C LEU A 118 -17.20 10.83 -38.41
N LYS A 119 -18.27 11.60 -38.62
CA LYS A 119 -19.38 11.21 -39.47
C LYS A 119 -18.99 11.14 -40.95
N ALA A 120 -18.09 12.03 -41.40
CA ALA A 120 -17.60 12.06 -42.77
C ALA A 120 -16.74 10.84 -43.12
N PHE A 121 -16.09 10.22 -42.13
CA PHE A 121 -15.31 9.00 -42.31
C PHE A 121 -16.17 7.74 -42.50
N GLY A 122 -17.48 7.80 -42.25
CA GLY A 122 -18.41 6.68 -42.43
C GLY A 122 -18.03 5.44 -41.60
N THR A 123 -18.76 4.33 -41.77
CA THR A 123 -18.22 3.04 -41.36
C THR A 123 -16.98 2.76 -42.19
N PRO A 124 -15.81 2.49 -41.58
CA PRO A 124 -14.63 2.09 -42.33
C PRO A 124 -15.00 0.87 -43.19
N PRO A 125 -14.42 0.74 -44.40
CA PRO A 125 -14.65 -0.44 -45.21
C PRO A 125 -14.36 -1.69 -44.36
N PRO A 126 -15.15 -2.77 -44.51
CA PRO A 126 -14.91 -3.99 -43.76
C PRO A 126 -13.46 -4.41 -43.96
N LEU A 127 -12.80 -4.79 -42.87
CA LEU A 127 -11.40 -5.20 -42.93
C LEU A 127 -11.25 -6.31 -43.98
N PRO A 128 -10.18 -6.29 -44.79
CA PRO A 128 -9.99 -7.31 -45.78
C PRO A 128 -9.94 -8.67 -45.08
N LYS A 129 -10.63 -9.67 -45.62
CA LYS A 129 -10.78 -11.00 -44.98
C LYS A 129 -9.44 -11.61 -44.57
N GLU A 130 -8.33 -11.28 -45.22
CA GLU A 130 -6.97 -11.73 -44.89
C GLU A 130 -6.43 -11.21 -43.54
N TRP A 131 -6.91 -10.06 -43.03
CA TRP A 131 -6.49 -9.46 -41.75
C TRP A 131 -7.25 -10.04 -40.55
N VAL A 132 -8.38 -10.71 -40.81
CA VAL A 132 -9.22 -11.33 -39.78
C VAL A 132 -8.71 -12.76 -39.51
N PRO A 133 -8.31 -13.08 -38.26
CA PRO A 133 -7.88 -14.43 -37.90
C PRO A 133 -8.94 -15.48 -38.28
N PRO A 134 -8.54 -16.70 -38.67
CA PRO A 134 -9.47 -17.72 -39.18
C PRO A 134 -10.63 -18.03 -38.23
N ALA A 135 -10.43 -17.88 -36.91
CA ALA A 135 -11.43 -18.16 -35.88
C ALA A 135 -12.60 -17.15 -35.80
N TRP A 136 -12.56 -16.06 -36.55
CA TRP A 136 -13.54 -14.96 -36.51
C TRP A 136 -14.18 -14.72 -37.89
N ARG A 137 -14.06 -15.68 -38.82
CA ARG A 137 -14.45 -15.56 -40.24
C ARG A 137 -15.86 -16.08 -40.53
N ASP A 138 -16.52 -16.69 -39.54
CA ASP A 138 -17.82 -17.36 -39.68
C ASP A 138 -19.00 -16.38 -39.69
#